data_AF-A0AAW7VKY0-F1
#
_entry.id   AF-A0AAW7VKY0-F1
#
_cell.length_a   1.000
_cell.length_b   1.000
_cell.length_c   1.000
_cell.angle_alpha   90.00
_cell.angle_beta   90.00
_cell.angle_gamma   90.00
#
_symmetry.space_group_name_H-M   'P 1'
#
loop_
_entity.id
_entity.type
_entity.pdbx_description
1 polymer ?
#
loop_
_entity_poly.entity_id
_entity_poly.type
_entity_poly.pdbx_seq_one_letter_code
_entity_poly.pdbx_strand_id
1 'polypeptide(L)' 'QVSWEWPLYEKIAQAFKQAAAELGIAIEWGGDWKTLKDGPHFQLKR' A
#
# COMPACT_ATOMS: atom_id res chain seq x y z
N GLN A 1 -4.20 -11.29 -18.20
CA GLN A 1 -4.04 -12.18 -17.03
C GLN A 1 -3.93 -11.32 -15.79
N VAL A 2 -4.47 -11.76 -14.66
CA VAL A 2 -4.35 -11.06 -13.36
C VAL A 2 -3.32 -11.79 -12.51
N SER A 3 -2.57 -11.07 -11.68
CA SER A 3 -1.60 -11.63 -10.73
C SER A 3 -1.83 -11.08 -9.33
N TRP A 4 -1.60 -11.93 -8.34
CA TRP A 4 -1.74 -11.64 -6.91
C TRP A 4 -0.40 -11.83 -6.17
N GLU A 5 0.72 -11.82 -6.91
CA GLU A 5 2.05 -12.01 -6.36
C GLU A 5 2.46 -10.82 -5.47
N TRP A 6 2.98 -11.13 -4.27
CA TRP A 6 3.35 -10.12 -3.28
C TRP A 6 4.29 -9.00 -3.79
N PRO A 7 5.34 -9.30 -4.57
CA PRO A 7 6.26 -8.27 -5.07
C PRO A 7 5.59 -7.24 -5.97
N LEU A 8 4.41 -7.54 -6.55
CA LEU A 8 3.65 -6.57 -7.33
C LEU A 8 2.96 -5.55 -6.41
N TYR A 9 2.41 -6.00 -5.28
CA TYR A 9 1.81 -5.11 -4.29
C TYR A 9 2.85 -4.21 -3.63
N GLU A 10 4.08 -4.69 -3.40
CA GLU A 10 5.15 -3.84 -2.89
C GLU A 10 5.50 -2.70 -3.84
N LYS A 11 5.54 -2.95 -5.16
CA LYS A 11 5.75 -1.90 -6.16
C LYS A 11 4.62 -0.88 -6.18
N ILE A 12 3.37 -1.34 -6.09
CA ILE A 12 2.19 -0.47 -5.99
C ILE A 12 2.26 0.37 -4.71
N ALA A 13 2.59 -0.24 -3.57
CA ALA A 13 2.70 0.43 -2.29
C ALA A 13 3.80 1.50 -2.28
N GLN A 14 4.94 1.26 -2.92
CA GLN A 14 6.00 2.27 -3.09
C GLN A 14 5.47 3.50 -3.84
N ALA A 15 4.76 3.30 -4.96
CA ALA A 15 4.18 4.41 -5.72
C ALA A 15 3.11 5.18 -4.92
N PHE A 16 2.23 4.48 -4.19
CA PHE A 16 1.23 5.11 -3.33
C PHE A 16 1.87 5.92 -2.20
N LYS A 17 2.89 5.36 -1.53
CA LYS A 17 3.61 6.04 -0.44
C LYS A 17 4.37 7.27 -0.95
N GLN A 18 4.94 7.20 -2.15
CA GLN A 18 5.57 8.34 -2.79
C GLN A 18 4.55 9.47 -3.06
N ALA A 19 3.44 9.16 -3.72
CA ALA A 19 2.40 10.15 -4.02
C ALA A 19 1.81 10.77 -2.74
N ALA A 20 1.58 9.96 -1.70
CA ALA A 20 1.15 10.41 -0.38
C ALA A 20 2.14 11.42 0.23
N ALA A 21 3.45 11.15 0.14
CA ALA A 21 4.48 12.08 0.61
C ALA A 21 4.49 13.39 -0.19
N GLU A 22 4.40 13.33 -1.52
CA GLU A 22 4.37 14.49 -2.41
C GLU A 22 3.15 15.39 -2.16
N LEU A 23 1.99 14.79 -1.87
CA LEU A 23 0.73 15.51 -1.63
C LEU A 23 0.51 15.88 -0.15
N GLY A 24 1.37 15.41 0.77
CA GLY A 24 1.17 15.60 2.20
C GLY A 24 -0.06 14.86 2.76
N ILE A 25 -0.48 13.76 2.12
CA ILE A 25 -1.66 12.98 2.51
C ILE A 25 -1.20 11.74 3.28
N ALA A 26 -1.63 11.59 4.52
CA ALA A 26 -1.30 10.40 5.30
C ALA A 26 -2.17 9.20 4.88
N ILE A 27 -1.51 8.09 4.53
CA ILE A 27 -2.16 6.82 4.18
C ILE A 27 -1.65 5.67 5.04
N GLU A 28 -2.42 4.58 5.06
CA GLU A 28 -2.03 3.27 5.57
C GLU A 28 -2.19 2.22 4.48
N TRP A 29 -1.25 1.28 4.40
CA TRP A 29 -1.27 0.14 3.50
C TRP A 29 -1.39 -1.17 4.29
N GLY A 30 -2.27 -2.07 3.88
CA GLY A 30 -2.49 -3.35 4.56
C GLY A 30 -1.28 -4.28 4.58
N GLY A 31 -0.32 -4.09 3.67
CA GLY A 31 0.96 -4.80 3.69
C GLY A 31 1.90 -4.43 4.84
N ASP A 32 1.68 -3.27 5.48
CA ASP A 32 2.43 -2.82 6.66
C ASP A 32 1.83 -3.33 7.99
N TRP A 33 0.70 -4.03 7.96
CA TRP A 33 0.09 -4.57 9.18
C TRP A 33 0.98 -5.63 9.85
N LYS A 34 0.85 -5.75 11.18
CA LYS A 34 1.63 -6.72 11.98
C LYS A 34 1.23 -8.17 11.69
N THR A 35 -0.05 -8.41 11.43
CA THR A 35 -0.65 -9.73 11.16
C THR A 35 -1.73 -9.59 10.11
N LEU A 36 -2.06 -10.68 9.40
CA LEU A 36 -3.08 -10.71 8.35
C LEU A 36 -2.86 -9.63 7.27
N LYS A 37 -1.62 -9.53 6.79
CA LYS A 37 -1.23 -8.55 5.78
C LYS A 37 -2.09 -8.66 4.52
N ASP A 38 -2.53 -7.52 4.00
CA ASP A 38 -3.41 -7.42 2.84
C ASP A 38 -2.82 -6.44 1.81
N GLY A 39 -2.23 -6.99 0.74
CA GLY A 39 -1.51 -6.22 -0.28
C GLY A 39 -2.38 -5.24 -1.08
N PRO A 40 -3.62 -5.60 -1.46
CA PRO A 40 -4.56 -4.68 -2.10
C PRO A 40 -5.09 -3.52 -1.23
N HIS A 41 -5.06 -3.60 0.09
CA HIS A 41 -5.79 -2.66 0.97
C HIS A 41 -5.04 -1.35 1.19
N PHE A 42 -5.70 -0.22 0.94
CA PHE A 42 -5.21 1.13 1.27
C PHE A 42 -6.32 1.94 1.93
N GLN A 43 -5.97 2.78 2.89
CA GLN A 43 -6.90 3.68 3.56
C GLN A 43 -6.23 5.00 3.95
N LEU A 44 -7.02 6.04 4.21
CA LEU A 44 -6.50 7.26 4.83
C LEU A 44 -6.15 6.99 6.29
N LYS A 45 -5.04 7.58 6.74
CA LYS A 45 -4.66 7.57 8.14
C LYS A 45 -5.58 8.51 8.93
N ARG A 46 -6.02 8.08 10.12
CA ARG A 46 -6.77 8.96 11.04
C ARG A 46 -5.87 10.00 11.69
#